data_AF-A0A1Z5K1Q7-F1
#
_entry.id   AF-A0A1Z5K1Q7-F1
#
_cell.length_a   1.000
_cell.length_b   1.000
_cell.length_c   1.000
_cell.angle_alpha   90.00
_cell.angle_beta   90.00
_cell.angle_gamma   90.00
#
_symmetry.space_group_name_H-M   'P 1'
#
loop_
_entity.id
_entity.type
_entity.pdbx_description
1 polymer ?
#
loop_
_entity_poly.entity_id
_entity_poly.type
_entity_poly.pdbx_seq_one_letter_code
_entity_poly.pdbx_strand_id
1 'polypeptide(L)'
;MKYSSWFLLLLTLPMMVAHERHLEEDSSSSIFHRCGTALPTAQDFLAREHASQFREFLEDRNPEFRLSSIEIPVCFHIPRRENHQNDTISNEQLQDELDHLNRAFTNASCCDTELEWCLGNCSLDTGISFALATLDENGNINGTTNSTSDPTACISRPINRRWMRVNVSFLAILRREGKMKRALRKGDESVLNVYYTAIRTRTSLRNGLLGYATLPNGYASRPQSDGVVINRRAIRGGSLSAYNEGDTLVHEVGHWLGLFHTFQGRCKDGDGIGDTAPEKTPNSGCSPQDRRDTCPGDGKLDPIFNFMDYSADSCLYEFTEGQISVMVDSYLAYRSPVSRSARNLRAIQTGFQESGSLDADSTQVFEINDVPKGSVVHCHLETTDGIEKKDLDILMNSHGHFSDFECSSDRSDGRKSCSVYVTTDTLYVFVHATWDVSEYKVLCEIDGDLLLE
;
A
#
# COMPACT_ATOMS: atom_id res chain seq x y z
N MET A 1 -55.18 35.88 -48.18
CA MET A 1 -55.26 37.29 -47.74
C MET A 1 -56.09 37.31 -46.46
N LYS A 2 -55.45 37.57 -45.29
CA LYS A 2 -55.67 38.76 -44.40
C LYS A 2 -56.85 38.54 -43.41
N TYR A 3 -56.79 38.67 -42.08
CA TYR A 3 -55.97 39.38 -41.05
C TYR A 3 -56.09 38.61 -39.69
N SER A 4 -55.05 38.44 -38.84
CA SER A 4 -54.62 39.27 -37.67
C SER A 4 -55.72 39.50 -36.59
N SER A 5 -55.52 39.58 -35.27
CA SER A 5 -54.53 39.19 -34.25
C SER A 5 -55.06 39.71 -32.88
N TRP A 6 -54.61 39.13 -31.75
CA TRP A 6 -54.65 39.62 -30.34
C TRP A 6 -55.98 39.81 -29.57
N PHE A 7 -56.07 39.27 -28.35
CA PHE A 7 -56.11 40.07 -27.10
C PHE A 7 -55.98 39.22 -25.81
N LEU A 8 -55.22 39.76 -24.85
CA LEU A 8 -54.98 39.31 -23.46
C LEU A 8 -56.26 39.31 -22.60
N LEU A 9 -56.27 38.51 -21.53
CA LEU A 9 -56.91 38.90 -20.27
C LEU A 9 -56.08 38.47 -19.05
N LEU A 10 -55.75 39.45 -18.21
CA LEU A 10 -55.18 39.31 -16.87
C LEU A 10 -56.22 38.77 -15.87
N LEU A 11 -55.76 38.01 -14.87
CA LEU A 11 -56.43 37.88 -13.58
C LEU A 11 -55.40 37.80 -12.44
N THR A 12 -55.51 38.78 -11.54
CA THR A 12 -54.77 39.07 -10.32
C THR A 12 -55.19 38.18 -9.15
N LEU A 13 -54.29 37.90 -8.18
CA LEU A 13 -54.55 37.64 -6.73
C LEU A 13 -53.20 37.41 -5.97
N PRO A 14 -53.13 37.53 -4.62
CA PRO A 14 -52.47 38.62 -3.90
C PRO A 14 -51.13 38.26 -3.21
N MET A 15 -50.32 39.29 -2.92
CA MET A 15 -49.25 39.26 -1.92
C MET A 15 -49.84 39.36 -0.50
N MET A 16 -49.44 38.49 0.42
CA MET A 16 -48.65 38.87 1.61
C MET A 16 -48.43 37.72 2.63
N VAL A 17 -47.14 37.53 2.92
CA VAL A 17 -46.49 37.15 4.19
C VAL A 17 -46.70 35.73 4.74
N ALA A 18 -45.70 34.89 4.46
CA ALA A 18 -45.24 33.86 5.38
C ALA A 18 -43.72 34.01 5.55
N HIS A 19 -43.35 34.53 6.73
CA HIS A 19 -42.06 34.51 7.41
C HIS A 19 -40.86 33.90 6.67
N GLU A 20 -39.89 34.73 6.29
CA GLU A 20 -38.56 34.34 5.84
C GLU A 20 -37.86 33.46 6.89
N ARG A 21 -37.75 32.17 6.58
CA ARG A 21 -36.58 31.38 6.98
C ARG A 21 -35.75 31.22 5.73
N HIS A 22 -34.68 32.01 5.61
CA HIS A 22 -33.57 31.71 4.73
C HIS A 22 -32.98 30.36 5.17
N LEU A 23 -33.44 29.29 4.53
CA LEU A 23 -32.61 28.11 4.33
C LEU A 23 -31.80 28.42 3.08
N GLU A 24 -30.53 28.75 3.31
CA GLU A 24 -29.52 28.76 2.26
C GLU A 24 -29.62 27.45 1.47
N GLU A 25 -29.85 27.58 0.17
CA GLU A 25 -29.60 26.51 -0.78
C GLU A 25 -28.11 26.17 -0.68
N ASP A 26 -27.83 25.13 0.08
CA ASP A 26 -26.51 24.52 0.21
C ASP A 26 -26.06 24.09 -1.19
N SER A 27 -25.20 24.91 -1.79
CA SER A 27 -24.57 24.61 -3.06
C SER A 27 -23.74 23.35 -2.86
N SER A 28 -24.26 22.25 -3.37
CA SER A 28 -23.62 20.94 -3.45
C SER A 28 -22.22 21.08 -4.07
N SER A 29 -21.21 21.29 -3.22
CA SER A 29 -19.83 21.19 -3.61
C SER A 29 -19.52 19.70 -3.78
N SER A 30 -19.02 19.39 -4.96
CA SER A 30 -18.56 18.07 -5.36
C SER A 30 -17.61 17.48 -4.31
N ILE A 31 -18.01 16.40 -3.67
CA ILE A 31 -17.10 15.52 -2.92
C ILE A 31 -16.03 15.04 -3.92
N PHE A 32 -14.85 15.67 -3.87
CA PHE A 32 -13.71 15.37 -4.73
C PHE A 32 -13.05 14.07 -4.22
N HIS A 33 -13.24 12.95 -4.92
CA HIS A 33 -12.44 11.76 -4.69
C HIS A 33 -11.05 11.96 -5.33
N ARG A 34 -10.05 12.38 -4.52
CA ARG A 34 -8.65 12.58 -4.94
C ARG A 34 -7.95 11.24 -5.18
N CYS A 35 -8.06 10.32 -4.22
CA CYS A 35 -7.53 8.96 -4.26
C CYS A 35 -8.68 7.94 -4.36
N GLY A 36 -8.42 6.81 -5.02
CA GLY A 36 -9.38 5.70 -5.17
C GLY A 36 -8.88 4.38 -4.62
N THR A 37 -7.84 4.42 -3.78
CA THR A 37 -7.48 3.32 -2.90
C THR A 37 -8.72 2.97 -2.07
N ALA A 38 -9.01 1.67 -1.95
CA ALA A 38 -10.17 1.23 -1.19
C ALA A 38 -10.03 1.69 0.26
N LEU A 39 -11.14 2.11 0.87
CA LEU A 39 -11.14 2.44 2.29
C LEU A 39 -10.69 1.20 3.09
N PRO A 40 -9.70 1.32 4.00
CA PRO A 40 -9.29 0.21 4.83
C PRO A 40 -10.45 -0.29 5.69
N THR A 41 -10.48 -1.60 5.81
CA THR A 41 -11.39 -2.39 6.62
C THR A 41 -10.75 -2.69 7.98
N ALA A 42 -11.52 -3.26 8.91
CA ALA A 42 -10.96 -3.73 10.18
C ALA A 42 -9.79 -4.71 9.98
N GLN A 43 -9.83 -5.53 8.93
CA GLN A 43 -8.75 -6.47 8.61
C GLN A 43 -7.46 -5.75 8.19
N ASP A 44 -7.56 -4.59 7.56
CA ASP A 44 -6.38 -3.82 7.15
C ASP A 44 -5.71 -3.16 8.36
N PHE A 45 -6.48 -2.71 9.35
CA PHE A 45 -5.93 -2.25 10.64
C PHE A 45 -5.23 -3.38 11.39
N LEU A 46 -5.85 -4.57 11.47
CA LEU A 46 -5.23 -5.75 12.08
C LEU A 46 -3.95 -6.16 11.33
N ALA A 47 -3.95 -6.12 10.00
CA ALA A 47 -2.77 -6.43 9.21
C ALA A 47 -1.60 -5.47 9.48
N ARG A 48 -1.87 -4.19 9.79
CA ARG A 48 -0.84 -3.24 10.20
C ARG A 48 -0.30 -3.53 11.60
N GLU A 49 -1.17 -3.91 12.53
CA GLU A 49 -0.76 -4.35 13.88
C GLU A 49 0.13 -5.60 13.79
N HIS A 50 -0.26 -6.57 12.97
CA HIS A 50 0.53 -7.77 12.67
C HIS A 50 1.92 -7.44 12.11
N ALA A 51 2.01 -6.45 11.22
CA ALA A 51 3.28 -6.04 10.63
C ALA A 51 4.24 -5.45 11.67
N SER A 52 3.73 -4.67 12.61
CA SER A 52 4.50 -4.13 13.74
C SER A 52 5.03 -5.26 14.64
N GLN A 53 4.17 -6.21 15.01
CA GLN A 53 4.59 -7.38 15.81
C GLN A 53 5.61 -8.25 15.08
N PHE A 54 5.54 -8.33 13.74
CA PHE A 54 6.51 -9.08 12.95
C PHE A 54 7.91 -8.45 13.00
N ARG A 55 8.02 -7.12 12.96
CA ARG A 55 9.33 -6.47 13.16
C ARG A 55 9.86 -6.70 14.58
N GLU A 56 9.03 -6.56 15.61
CA GLU A 56 9.43 -6.85 16.99
C GLU A 56 9.96 -8.28 17.13
N PHE A 57 9.31 -9.24 16.48
CA PHE A 57 9.77 -10.62 16.41
C PHE A 57 11.17 -10.75 15.78
N LEU A 58 11.42 -10.09 14.65
CA LEU A 58 12.74 -10.12 14.00
C LEU A 58 13.84 -9.51 14.89
N GLU A 59 13.53 -8.40 15.57
CA GLU A 59 14.44 -7.71 16.48
C GLU A 59 14.79 -8.55 17.72
N ASP A 60 13.81 -9.29 18.29
CA ASP A 60 14.05 -10.17 19.44
C ASP A 60 14.95 -11.37 19.10
N ARG A 61 14.80 -11.93 17.90
CA ARG A 61 15.51 -13.16 17.49
C ARG A 61 16.86 -12.92 16.83
N ASN A 62 17.04 -11.76 16.21
CA ASN A 62 18.32 -11.35 15.67
C ASN A 62 18.74 -10.02 16.31
N PRO A 63 19.53 -10.04 17.40
CA PRO A 63 20.03 -8.82 18.05
C PRO A 63 20.91 -7.95 17.16
N GLU A 64 21.44 -8.51 16.06
CA GLU A 64 22.18 -7.79 15.02
C GLU A 64 21.30 -7.36 13.85
N PHE A 65 19.99 -7.64 13.89
CA PHE A 65 19.03 -7.08 12.97
C PHE A 65 19.12 -5.56 13.09
N ARG A 66 19.60 -4.95 12.01
CA ARG A 66 19.56 -3.52 11.79
C ARG A 66 18.69 -3.35 10.57
N LEU A 67 17.68 -2.49 10.69
CA LEU A 67 16.97 -1.98 9.53
C LEU A 67 18.01 -1.31 8.63
N SER A 68 18.40 -1.99 7.55
CA SER A 68 19.14 -1.35 6.48
C SER A 68 18.24 -0.33 5.79
N SER A 69 18.84 0.65 5.13
CA SER A 69 18.11 1.51 4.20
C SER A 69 17.37 0.62 3.18
N ILE A 70 16.08 0.82 3.01
CA ILE A 70 15.24 0.04 2.11
C ILE A 70 15.32 0.67 0.72
N GLU A 71 16.00 0.03 -0.22
CA GLU A 71 15.93 0.41 -1.64
C GLU A 71 14.84 -0.41 -2.33
N ILE A 72 13.81 0.27 -2.84
CA ILE A 72 12.66 -0.34 -3.52
C ILE A 72 12.87 -0.27 -5.04
N PRO A 73 12.98 -1.42 -5.75
CA PRO A 73 13.02 -1.42 -7.20
C PRO A 73 11.68 -0.97 -7.81
N VAL A 74 11.72 -0.05 -8.77
CA VAL A 74 10.55 0.55 -9.41
C VAL A 74 10.47 0.17 -10.89
N CYS A 75 9.25 -0.10 -11.36
CA CYS A 75 8.93 -0.27 -12.76
C CYS A 75 7.88 0.74 -13.21
N PHE A 76 8.16 1.52 -14.25
CA PHE A 76 7.22 2.46 -14.84
C PHE A 76 6.53 1.86 -16.08
N HIS A 77 5.19 1.89 -16.10
CA HIS A 77 4.39 1.40 -17.20
C HIS A 77 3.53 2.52 -17.79
N ILE A 78 3.80 2.88 -19.05
CA ILE A 78 3.19 4.02 -19.74
C ILE A 78 2.52 3.55 -21.03
N PRO A 79 1.30 2.96 -20.96
CA PRO A 79 0.55 2.63 -22.16
C PRO A 79 0.32 3.85 -23.05
N ARG A 80 0.46 3.67 -24.37
CA ARG A 80 0.36 4.74 -25.37
C ARG A 80 -0.54 4.36 -26.54
N ARG A 81 -0.90 5.36 -27.34
CA ARG A 81 -1.48 5.15 -28.68
C ARG A 81 -0.38 5.03 -29.72
N GLU A 82 -0.74 4.39 -30.82
CA GLU A 82 0.05 4.44 -32.04
C GLU A 82 0.09 5.89 -32.57
N ASN A 83 1.27 6.35 -33.01
CA ASN A 83 1.50 7.62 -33.71
C ASN A 83 1.13 8.93 -32.98
N HIS A 84 1.12 8.96 -31.64
CA HIS A 84 0.96 10.21 -30.86
C HIS A 84 2.23 10.51 -30.03
N GLN A 85 3.21 11.21 -30.61
CA GLN A 85 4.43 11.63 -29.92
C GLN A 85 4.18 12.73 -28.86
N ASN A 86 3.17 13.60 -29.05
CA ASN A 86 2.87 14.69 -28.10
C ASN A 86 2.01 14.28 -26.88
N ASP A 87 1.71 12.99 -26.69
CA ASP A 87 0.90 12.46 -25.56
C ASP A 87 1.68 11.40 -24.76
N THR A 88 3.02 11.51 -24.80
CA THR A 88 3.94 10.58 -24.12
C THR A 88 4.67 11.29 -22.99
N ILE A 89 4.58 10.71 -21.79
CA ILE A 89 5.47 11.04 -20.68
C ILE A 89 6.90 10.71 -21.11
N SER A 90 7.81 11.68 -21.10
CA SER A 90 9.22 11.49 -21.50
C SER A 90 10.02 10.75 -20.43
N ASN A 91 11.29 10.41 -20.70
CA ASN A 91 12.15 9.82 -19.66
C ASN A 91 12.59 10.88 -18.66
N GLU A 92 12.82 12.11 -19.11
CA GLU A 92 13.13 13.26 -18.25
C GLU A 92 12.00 13.51 -17.24
N GLN A 93 10.73 13.47 -17.67
CA GLN A 93 9.60 13.58 -16.74
C GLN A 93 9.52 12.42 -15.75
N LEU A 94 9.89 11.20 -16.16
CA LEU A 94 9.96 10.07 -15.23
C LEU A 94 11.13 10.21 -14.25
N GLN A 95 12.21 10.87 -14.68
CA GLN A 95 13.37 11.13 -13.82
C GLN A 95 12.97 12.15 -12.77
N ASP A 96 12.35 13.26 -13.18
CA ASP A 96 11.83 14.27 -12.27
C ASP A 96 10.85 13.68 -11.24
N GLU A 97 10.00 12.74 -11.67
CA GLU A 97 9.09 12.03 -10.76
C GLU A 97 9.84 11.12 -9.77
N LEU A 98 10.81 10.33 -10.25
CA LEU A 98 11.61 9.43 -9.39
C LEU A 98 12.46 10.23 -8.38
N ASP A 99 13.04 11.35 -8.81
CA ASP A 99 13.83 12.24 -7.98
C ASP A 99 12.95 12.92 -6.93
N HIS A 100 11.71 13.32 -7.29
CA HIS A 100 10.74 13.85 -6.33
C HIS A 100 10.27 12.80 -5.34
N LEU A 101 9.98 11.58 -5.79
CA LEU A 101 9.62 10.48 -4.91
C LEU A 101 10.73 10.21 -3.88
N ASN A 102 12.00 10.14 -4.31
CA ASN A 102 13.12 10.00 -3.38
C ASN A 102 13.23 11.19 -2.43
N ARG A 103 13.07 12.44 -2.92
CA ARG A 103 13.10 13.63 -2.07
C ARG A 103 12.03 13.58 -0.97
N ALA A 104 10.79 13.24 -1.33
CA ALA A 104 9.65 13.15 -0.42
C ALA A 104 9.87 12.19 0.76
N PHE A 105 10.67 11.14 0.54
CA PHE A 105 11.02 10.12 1.53
C PHE A 105 12.33 10.43 2.29
N THR A 106 12.86 11.64 2.16
CA THR A 106 14.05 12.10 2.88
C THR A 106 13.77 13.42 3.61
N ASN A 107 14.72 13.85 4.46
CA ASN A 107 14.67 15.16 5.09
C ASN A 107 14.87 16.36 4.13
N ALA A 108 15.02 16.10 2.82
CA ALA A 108 15.06 17.13 1.78
C ALA A 108 13.67 17.52 1.25
N SER A 109 12.61 16.86 1.72
CA SER A 109 11.22 17.26 1.48
C SER A 109 10.84 18.39 2.42
N CYS A 110 10.74 19.61 1.90
CA CYS A 110 10.49 20.80 2.70
C CYS A 110 9.29 21.57 2.15
N CYS A 111 8.62 22.32 3.01
CA CYS A 111 7.63 23.28 2.56
C CYS A 111 8.26 24.31 1.62
N ASP A 112 7.46 24.86 0.70
CA ASP A 112 7.92 25.90 -0.22
C ASP A 112 8.13 27.23 0.52
N THR A 113 9.39 27.62 0.70
CA THR A 113 9.79 28.87 1.36
C THR A 113 9.36 30.14 0.63
N GLU A 114 8.86 30.06 -0.60
CA GLU A 114 8.20 31.20 -1.27
C GLU A 114 6.81 31.48 -0.67
N LEU A 115 6.22 30.53 0.05
CA LEU A 115 4.93 30.67 0.73
C LEU A 115 5.12 31.27 2.13
N GLU A 116 4.33 32.30 2.46
CA GLU A 116 4.45 33.06 3.71
C GLU A 116 4.30 32.20 4.99
N TRP A 117 3.55 31.09 4.91
CA TRP A 117 3.34 30.19 6.04
C TRP A 117 4.51 29.22 6.27
N CYS A 118 5.39 29.03 5.28
CA CYS A 118 6.49 28.09 5.36
C CYS A 118 7.70 28.71 6.06
N LEU A 119 8.14 28.08 7.15
CA LEU A 119 9.32 28.49 7.92
C LEU A 119 10.55 27.61 7.62
N GLY A 120 10.56 26.94 6.46
CA GLY A 120 11.62 25.98 6.08
C GLY A 120 11.52 24.65 6.82
N ASN A 121 10.32 24.27 7.26
CA ASN A 121 10.08 22.96 7.85
C ASN A 121 10.26 21.86 6.80
N CYS A 122 10.83 20.73 7.22
CA CYS A 122 11.07 19.59 6.36
C CYS A 122 10.59 18.30 7.04
N SER A 123 10.29 17.30 6.21
CA SER A 123 10.01 15.93 6.61
C SER A 123 11.22 15.29 7.32
N LEU A 124 10.97 14.13 7.89
CA LEU A 124 12.01 13.24 8.38
C LEU A 124 12.60 12.38 7.26
N ASP A 125 13.81 11.88 7.48
CA ASP A 125 14.37 10.84 6.63
C ASP A 125 13.71 9.50 6.96
N THR A 126 13.06 8.89 5.96
CA THR A 126 12.32 7.63 6.15
C THR A 126 13.24 6.41 6.11
N GLY A 127 14.47 6.54 5.59
CA GLY A 127 15.36 5.42 5.29
C GLY A 127 14.91 4.57 4.09
N ILE A 128 13.87 4.99 3.36
CA ILE A 128 13.35 4.33 2.16
C ILE A 128 13.77 5.12 0.92
N SER A 129 14.36 4.44 -0.05
CA SER A 129 14.74 5.00 -1.36
C SER A 129 14.16 4.17 -2.51
N PHE A 130 14.18 4.76 -3.69
CA PHE A 130 13.60 4.18 -4.91
C PHE A 130 14.58 4.27 -6.05
N ALA A 131 14.80 3.15 -6.73
CA ALA A 131 15.62 3.07 -7.94
C ALA A 131 14.86 2.28 -9.01
N LEU A 132 15.08 2.56 -10.29
CA LEU A 132 14.45 1.76 -11.35
C LEU A 132 15.05 0.36 -11.35
N ALA A 133 14.22 -0.68 -11.38
CA ALA A 133 14.71 -2.02 -11.63
C ALA A 133 15.38 -2.09 -13.01
N THR A 134 16.45 -2.85 -13.16
CA THR A 134 17.05 -3.17 -14.48
C THR A 134 16.59 -4.55 -14.93
N LEU A 135 16.39 -4.71 -16.23
CA LEU A 135 15.90 -5.94 -16.85
C LEU A 135 17.00 -6.61 -17.68
N ASP A 136 17.14 -7.93 -17.54
CA ASP A 136 17.97 -8.76 -18.40
C ASP A 136 17.32 -9.01 -19.79
N GLU A 137 18.01 -9.74 -20.66
CA GLU A 137 17.53 -10.08 -22.01
C GLU A 137 16.22 -10.89 -22.02
N ASN A 138 15.95 -11.62 -20.93
CA ASN A 138 14.72 -12.40 -20.74
C ASN A 138 13.60 -11.57 -20.09
N GLY A 139 13.89 -10.33 -19.69
CA GLY A 139 12.97 -9.42 -19.02
C GLY A 139 12.78 -9.71 -17.53
N ASN A 140 13.73 -10.40 -16.89
CA ASN A 140 13.81 -10.59 -15.45
C ASN A 140 14.59 -9.44 -14.79
N ILE A 141 14.28 -9.14 -13.54
CA ILE A 141 14.99 -8.11 -12.79
C ILE A 141 16.36 -8.63 -12.37
N ASN A 142 17.41 -7.85 -12.60
CA ASN A 142 18.79 -8.23 -12.30
C ASN A 142 19.62 -7.15 -11.59
N GLY A 143 18.98 -6.06 -11.16
CA GLY A 143 19.64 -4.93 -10.51
C GLY A 143 18.75 -3.70 -10.47
N THR A 144 19.36 -2.57 -10.13
CA THR A 144 18.71 -1.25 -10.08
C THR A 144 19.58 -0.18 -10.76
N THR A 145 18.95 0.91 -11.20
CA THR A 145 19.58 2.07 -11.81
C THR A 145 18.84 3.33 -11.43
N ASN A 146 19.57 4.42 -11.20
CA ASN A 146 18.99 5.73 -10.89
C ASN A 146 18.69 6.55 -12.14
N SER A 147 18.90 5.99 -13.34
CA SER A 147 18.70 6.69 -14.61
C SER A 147 17.57 6.08 -15.43
N THR A 148 16.55 6.89 -15.71
CA THR A 148 15.50 6.56 -16.70
C THR A 148 16.02 6.44 -18.13
N SER A 149 17.24 6.91 -18.41
CA SER A 149 17.87 6.82 -19.72
C SER A 149 18.67 5.52 -19.91
N ASP A 150 18.83 4.72 -18.86
CA ASP A 150 19.43 3.40 -18.95
C ASP A 150 18.55 2.50 -19.85
N PRO A 151 19.11 1.89 -20.91
CA PRO A 151 18.34 1.04 -21.83
C PRO A 151 17.78 -0.22 -21.16
N THR A 152 18.31 -0.61 -19.99
CA THR A 152 17.84 -1.75 -19.20
C THR A 152 16.84 -1.35 -18.13
N ALA A 153 16.62 -0.05 -17.88
CA ALA A 153 15.65 0.41 -16.89
C ALA A 153 14.25 -0.15 -17.19
N CYS A 154 13.53 -0.52 -16.13
CA CYS A 154 12.21 -1.11 -16.19
C CYS A 154 11.15 -0.05 -16.55
N ILE A 155 11.17 0.38 -17.81
CA ILE A 155 10.24 1.35 -18.38
C ILE A 155 9.57 0.69 -19.58
N SER A 156 8.26 0.49 -19.49
CA SER A 156 7.49 -0.11 -20.58
C SER A 156 6.53 0.91 -21.22
N ARG A 157 6.48 0.93 -22.55
CA ARG A 157 5.64 1.85 -23.32
C ARG A 157 4.76 1.11 -24.34
N PRO A 158 3.87 0.21 -23.89
CA PRO A 158 3.11 -0.65 -24.79
C PRO A 158 2.10 0.15 -25.62
N ILE A 159 2.00 -0.18 -26.91
CA ILE A 159 0.98 0.40 -27.80
C ILE A 159 -0.34 -0.33 -27.53
N ASN A 160 -1.13 0.19 -26.60
CA ASN A 160 -2.45 -0.35 -26.29
C ASN A 160 -3.40 0.75 -25.80
N ARG A 161 -4.19 1.30 -26.73
CA ARG A 161 -5.18 2.35 -26.44
C ARG A 161 -6.20 1.95 -25.37
N ARG A 162 -6.45 0.66 -25.15
CA ARG A 162 -7.38 0.19 -24.11
C ARG A 162 -6.77 0.30 -22.71
N TRP A 163 -5.45 0.15 -22.57
CA TRP A 163 -4.73 0.26 -21.30
C TRP A 163 -4.48 1.71 -20.88
N MET A 164 -4.51 2.65 -21.82
CA MET A 164 -4.48 4.08 -21.48
C MET A 164 -5.67 4.55 -20.66
N ARG A 165 -6.73 3.74 -20.51
CA ARG A 165 -7.94 4.12 -19.79
C ARG A 165 -8.40 3.00 -18.88
N VAL A 166 -8.28 3.23 -17.59
CA VAL A 166 -8.83 2.36 -16.55
C VAL A 166 -10.12 2.97 -16.01
N ASN A 167 -11.05 2.11 -15.59
CA ASN A 167 -12.24 2.55 -14.87
C ASN A 167 -12.20 1.92 -13.48
N VAL A 168 -12.53 2.69 -12.45
CA VAL A 168 -12.42 2.29 -11.04
C VAL A 168 -13.66 1.60 -10.48
N SER A 169 -14.68 1.29 -11.30
CA SER A 169 -15.77 0.43 -10.84
C SER A 169 -15.27 -0.99 -10.63
N PHE A 170 -15.72 -1.69 -9.57
CA PHE A 170 -15.35 -3.08 -9.25
C PHE A 170 -15.32 -4.03 -10.48
N LEU A 171 -16.33 -3.98 -11.35
CA LEU A 171 -16.42 -4.80 -12.56
C LEU A 171 -15.39 -4.45 -13.66
N ALA A 172 -14.75 -3.29 -13.58
CA ALA A 172 -13.79 -2.79 -14.56
C ALA A 172 -12.33 -2.98 -14.12
N ILE A 173 -12.06 -2.98 -12.81
CA ILE A 173 -10.80 -3.45 -12.20
C ILE A 173 -10.51 -4.88 -12.70
N LEU A 174 -11.52 -5.76 -12.65
CA LEU A 174 -11.40 -7.16 -13.11
C LEU A 174 -11.16 -7.34 -14.63
N ARG A 175 -11.46 -6.34 -15.46
CA ARG A 175 -11.48 -6.51 -16.93
C ARG A 175 -10.35 -5.84 -17.67
N ARG A 176 -10.16 -4.52 -17.48
CA ARG A 176 -9.18 -3.74 -18.27
C ARG A 176 -7.87 -3.56 -17.52
N GLU A 177 -7.96 -3.06 -16.29
CA GLU A 177 -6.80 -2.91 -15.41
C GLU A 177 -6.15 -4.26 -15.15
N GLY A 178 -6.91 -5.28 -14.73
CA GLY A 178 -6.35 -6.61 -14.46
C GLY A 178 -5.64 -7.22 -15.68
N LYS A 179 -6.09 -6.94 -16.91
CA LYS A 179 -5.37 -7.39 -18.13
C LYS A 179 -4.07 -6.61 -18.37
N MET A 180 -4.05 -5.33 -18.02
CA MET A 180 -2.85 -4.49 -18.12
C MET A 180 -1.82 -4.92 -17.07
N LYS A 181 -2.21 -4.97 -15.79
CA LYS A 181 -1.32 -5.37 -14.69
C LYS A 181 -0.75 -6.77 -14.92
N ARG A 182 -1.58 -7.77 -15.25
CA ARG A 182 -1.10 -9.13 -15.60
C ARG A 182 -0.09 -9.18 -16.75
N ALA A 183 -0.18 -8.25 -17.70
CA ALA A 183 0.69 -8.26 -18.88
C ALA A 183 1.98 -7.46 -18.68
N LEU A 184 1.97 -6.49 -17.77
CA LEU A 184 3.04 -5.51 -17.62
C LEU A 184 3.82 -5.64 -16.32
N ARG A 185 3.19 -6.14 -15.25
CA ARG A 185 3.81 -6.31 -13.94
C ARG A 185 5.15 -7.04 -14.07
N LYS A 186 6.15 -6.56 -13.33
CA LYS A 186 7.49 -7.13 -13.21
C LYS A 186 7.81 -7.38 -11.74
N GLY A 187 8.65 -8.39 -11.50
CA GLY A 187 9.08 -8.77 -10.17
C GLY A 187 7.97 -9.37 -9.29
N ASP A 188 8.31 -9.47 -8.02
CA ASP A 188 7.48 -9.99 -6.93
C ASP A 188 6.98 -8.84 -6.03
N GLU A 189 6.58 -9.12 -4.79
CA GLU A 189 6.04 -8.16 -3.82
C GLU A 189 6.96 -6.98 -3.51
N SER A 190 8.28 -7.17 -3.69
CA SER A 190 9.30 -6.16 -3.38
C SER A 190 9.36 -5.05 -4.44
N VAL A 191 8.80 -5.30 -5.63
CA VAL A 191 8.93 -4.40 -6.79
C VAL A 191 7.71 -3.52 -6.95
N LEU A 192 7.90 -2.21 -6.81
CA LEU A 192 6.87 -1.21 -7.00
C LEU A 192 6.57 -1.02 -8.49
N ASN A 193 5.40 -1.50 -8.92
CA ASN A 193 4.93 -1.32 -10.29
C ASN A 193 3.99 -0.10 -10.37
N VAL A 194 4.36 0.93 -11.13
CA VAL A 194 3.61 2.18 -11.26
C VAL A 194 3.07 2.33 -12.69
N TYR A 195 1.75 2.52 -12.82
CA TYR A 195 1.05 2.57 -14.09
C TYR A 195 0.48 3.98 -14.37
N TYR A 196 1.00 4.67 -15.39
CA TYR A 196 0.50 5.97 -15.80
C TYR A 196 -0.61 5.84 -16.85
N THR A 197 -1.85 6.05 -16.42
CA THR A 197 -3.05 5.89 -17.27
C THR A 197 -3.99 7.09 -17.16
N ALA A 198 -5.03 7.18 -17.99
CA ALA A 198 -6.13 8.10 -17.76
C ALA A 198 -7.22 7.39 -16.95
N ILE A 199 -7.45 7.86 -15.73
CA ILE A 199 -8.45 7.25 -14.84
C ILE A 199 -9.82 7.85 -15.12
N ARG A 200 -10.83 7.00 -15.33
CA ARG A 200 -12.21 7.42 -15.61
C ARG A 200 -13.17 6.90 -14.55
N THR A 201 -13.93 7.83 -13.99
CA THR A 201 -15.09 7.54 -13.13
C THR A 201 -16.38 7.64 -13.94
N ARG A 202 -17.45 6.94 -13.52
CA ARG A 202 -18.77 7.00 -14.21
C ARG A 202 -19.50 8.32 -13.97
N THR A 203 -19.18 9.01 -12.89
CA THR A 203 -19.68 10.34 -12.59
C THR A 203 -18.83 11.36 -13.34
N SER A 204 -19.47 12.37 -13.92
CA SER A 204 -18.85 13.53 -14.58
C SER A 204 -18.13 14.44 -13.55
N LEU A 205 -17.25 13.85 -12.73
CA LEU A 205 -16.29 14.57 -11.91
C LEU A 205 -15.30 15.21 -12.88
N ARG A 206 -15.49 16.51 -13.16
CA ARG A 206 -14.71 17.27 -14.15
C ARG A 206 -13.20 17.25 -13.88
N ASN A 207 -12.77 16.83 -12.67
CA ASN A 207 -11.36 16.78 -12.27
C ASN A 207 -10.77 15.36 -12.13
N GLY A 208 -11.58 14.30 -12.15
CA GLY A 208 -11.11 12.89 -12.16
C GLY A 208 -10.36 12.42 -10.90
N LEU A 209 -10.21 11.10 -10.75
CA LEU A 209 -9.35 10.49 -9.73
C LEU A 209 -7.88 10.73 -10.09
N LEU A 210 -7.03 11.03 -9.10
CA LEU A 210 -5.59 11.26 -9.30
C LEU A 210 -4.80 9.96 -9.25
N GLY A 211 -5.12 9.06 -8.33
CA GLY A 211 -4.39 7.83 -8.15
C GLY A 211 -5.17 6.78 -7.37
N TYR A 212 -4.61 5.58 -7.31
CA TYR A 212 -4.96 4.55 -6.34
C TYR A 212 -3.84 3.51 -6.24
N ALA A 213 -3.76 2.87 -5.08
CA ALA A 213 -2.82 1.82 -4.77
C ALA A 213 -3.54 0.54 -4.30
N THR A 214 -2.75 -0.52 -4.16
CA THR A 214 -3.12 -1.72 -3.41
C THR A 214 -2.38 -1.73 -2.09
N LEU A 215 -3.12 -1.91 -1.00
CA LEU A 215 -2.54 -2.10 0.34
C LEU A 215 -1.65 -3.35 0.37
N PRO A 216 -0.59 -3.37 1.21
CA PRO A 216 0.43 -4.41 1.22
C PRO A 216 -0.12 -5.81 1.55
N ASN A 217 -0.98 -5.91 2.55
CA ASN A 217 -1.67 -7.15 2.94
C ASN A 217 -2.58 -7.74 1.85
N GLY A 218 -2.96 -6.94 0.83
CA GLY A 218 -3.71 -7.42 -0.32
C GLY A 218 -2.90 -8.29 -1.29
N TYR A 219 -1.56 -8.24 -1.23
CA TYR A 219 -0.67 -8.90 -2.18
C TYR A 219 -0.89 -10.41 -2.23
N ALA A 220 -0.88 -11.10 -1.09
CA ALA A 220 -0.97 -12.55 -1.02
C ALA A 220 -2.24 -13.09 -1.73
N SER A 221 -3.37 -12.39 -1.59
CA SER A 221 -4.64 -12.80 -2.20
C SER A 221 -4.73 -12.48 -3.70
N ARG A 222 -4.08 -11.39 -4.15
CA ARG A 222 -4.23 -10.84 -5.51
C ARG A 222 -2.92 -10.23 -6.01
N PRO A 223 -1.83 -11.00 -6.15
CA PRO A 223 -0.50 -10.46 -6.48
C PRO A 223 -0.49 -9.77 -7.85
N GLN A 224 -1.32 -10.26 -8.77
CA GLN A 224 -1.51 -9.69 -10.12
C GLN A 224 -2.21 -8.33 -10.14
N SER A 225 -2.78 -7.89 -9.02
CA SER A 225 -3.43 -6.57 -8.90
C SER A 225 -2.51 -5.55 -8.22
N ASP A 226 -1.38 -5.98 -7.67
CA ASP A 226 -0.52 -5.11 -6.88
C ASP A 226 0.17 -4.02 -7.71
N GLY A 227 0.36 -2.87 -7.07
CA GLY A 227 1.03 -1.69 -7.60
C GLY A 227 0.15 -0.44 -7.60
N VAL A 228 0.74 0.66 -8.02
CA VAL A 228 0.15 2.00 -7.98
C VAL A 228 -0.30 2.42 -9.37
N VAL A 229 -1.49 2.99 -9.50
CA VAL A 229 -2.00 3.55 -10.75
C VAL A 229 -2.16 5.05 -10.60
N ILE A 230 -1.44 5.79 -11.44
CA ILE A 230 -1.44 7.27 -11.44
C ILE A 230 -2.17 7.78 -12.67
N ASN A 231 -2.97 8.82 -12.47
CA ASN A 231 -3.50 9.62 -13.55
C ASN A 231 -2.33 10.34 -14.22
N ARG A 232 -2.05 10.00 -15.46
CA ARG A 232 -0.92 10.54 -16.23
C ARG A 232 -0.88 12.07 -16.35
N ARG A 233 -1.96 12.77 -16.02
CA ARG A 233 -2.01 14.23 -15.98
C ARG A 233 -1.48 14.83 -14.68
N ALA A 234 -1.37 14.02 -13.62
CA ALA A 234 -0.87 14.35 -12.29
C ALA A 234 0.62 14.04 -12.09
N ILE A 235 1.28 13.47 -13.11
CA ILE A 235 2.75 13.38 -13.12
C ILE A 235 3.34 14.78 -12.92
N ARG A 236 4.53 14.87 -12.32
CA ARG A 236 5.28 16.10 -12.15
C ARG A 236 5.45 16.85 -13.47
N GLY A 237 5.17 18.15 -13.44
CA GLY A 237 5.11 19.00 -14.64
C GLY A 237 3.90 18.73 -15.56
N GLY A 238 2.96 17.91 -15.12
CA GLY A 238 1.73 17.56 -15.82
C GLY A 238 0.70 18.68 -15.90
N SER A 239 -0.50 18.34 -16.39
CA SER A 239 -1.56 19.31 -16.74
C SER A 239 -2.61 19.55 -15.64
N LEU A 240 -2.45 18.95 -14.47
CA LEU A 240 -3.31 19.18 -13.31
C LEU A 240 -2.57 20.09 -12.33
N SER A 241 -2.72 21.41 -12.49
CA SER A 241 -1.85 22.42 -11.87
C SER A 241 -1.81 22.47 -10.34
N ALA A 242 -2.77 21.87 -9.63
CA ALA A 242 -2.74 21.78 -8.16
C ALA A 242 -2.15 20.43 -7.67
N TYR A 243 -1.82 19.55 -8.61
CA TYR A 243 -1.51 18.14 -8.40
C TYR A 243 -0.46 17.65 -9.41
N ASN A 244 0.51 18.49 -9.76
CA ASN A 244 1.54 18.21 -10.74
C ASN A 244 2.94 18.49 -10.19
N GLU A 245 3.12 18.40 -8.88
CA GLU A 245 4.44 18.41 -8.24
C GLU A 245 4.92 16.98 -7.95
N GLY A 246 4.05 15.97 -8.08
CA GLY A 246 4.42 14.56 -7.96
C GLY A 246 3.96 13.93 -6.64
N ASP A 247 3.31 14.68 -5.75
CA ASP A 247 2.86 14.18 -4.45
C ASP A 247 1.71 13.18 -4.58
N THR A 248 1.04 13.15 -5.72
CA THR A 248 0.09 12.06 -6.03
C THR A 248 0.81 10.70 -6.01
N LEU A 249 2.01 10.58 -6.58
CA LEU A 249 2.75 9.32 -6.51
C LEU A 249 3.19 9.02 -5.08
N VAL A 250 3.68 10.02 -4.35
CA VAL A 250 4.09 9.89 -2.94
C VAL A 250 2.94 9.36 -2.08
N HIS A 251 1.76 9.95 -2.20
CA HIS A 251 0.53 9.54 -1.50
C HIS A 251 0.17 8.08 -1.77
N GLU A 252 0.13 7.68 -3.04
CA GLU A 252 -0.24 6.30 -3.40
C GLU A 252 0.86 5.29 -3.03
N VAL A 253 2.13 5.68 -3.03
CA VAL A 253 3.22 4.85 -2.50
C VAL A 253 3.10 4.70 -0.98
N GLY A 254 2.69 5.76 -0.27
CA GLY A 254 2.34 5.66 1.16
C GLY A 254 1.28 4.59 1.41
N HIS A 255 0.21 4.54 0.61
CA HIS A 255 -0.77 3.46 0.67
C HIS A 255 -0.18 2.08 0.31
N TRP A 256 0.67 2.00 -0.72
CA TRP A 256 1.34 0.75 -1.08
C TRP A 256 2.23 0.22 0.05
N LEU A 257 2.77 1.12 0.87
CA LEU A 257 3.52 0.86 2.10
C LEU A 257 2.65 0.80 3.37
N GLY A 258 1.31 0.78 3.26
CA GLY A 258 0.42 0.52 4.41
C GLY A 258 -0.08 1.74 5.18
N LEU A 259 0.19 2.96 4.72
CA LEU A 259 -0.42 4.16 5.29
C LEU A 259 -1.89 4.28 4.90
N PHE A 260 -2.69 4.83 5.80
CA PHE A 260 -4.08 5.19 5.54
C PHE A 260 -4.21 6.70 5.43
N HIS A 261 -5.34 7.18 4.93
CA HIS A 261 -5.65 8.60 4.99
C HIS A 261 -5.69 9.08 6.43
N THR A 262 -5.15 10.26 6.70
CA THR A 262 -5.17 10.97 8.00
C THR A 262 -6.58 11.06 8.60
N PHE A 263 -7.61 11.18 7.76
CA PHE A 263 -9.02 11.28 8.12
C PHE A 263 -9.79 9.93 8.23
N GLN A 264 -9.12 8.77 8.12
CA GLN A 264 -9.77 7.48 7.92
C GLN A 264 -10.77 7.10 9.02
N GLY A 265 -10.35 7.15 10.28
CA GLY A 265 -11.14 6.90 11.49
C GLY A 265 -11.73 8.16 12.10
N ARG A 266 -11.64 9.29 11.38
CA ARG A 266 -12.12 10.62 11.82
C ARG A 266 -11.54 11.00 13.19
N CYS A 267 -12.24 11.88 13.92
CA CYS A 267 -11.84 12.34 15.26
C CYS A 267 -11.74 11.28 16.35
N LYS A 268 -12.14 10.03 16.08
CA LYS A 268 -12.12 8.98 17.11
C LYS A 268 -10.81 8.22 17.07
N ASP A 269 -10.51 7.63 15.91
CA ASP A 269 -9.40 6.68 15.77
C ASP A 269 -8.32 7.22 14.81
N GLY A 270 -8.54 8.35 14.11
CA GLY A 270 -7.61 8.91 13.13
C GLY A 270 -7.24 7.91 12.03
N ASP A 271 -6.01 7.96 11.54
CA ASP A 271 -5.44 6.89 10.72
C ASP A 271 -4.89 5.72 11.58
N GLY A 272 -5.05 5.77 12.90
CA GLY A 272 -4.52 4.84 13.88
C GLY A 272 -3.01 4.96 14.10
N ILE A 273 -2.41 6.12 13.83
CA ILE A 273 -1.01 6.44 14.10
C ILE A 273 -0.97 7.59 15.13
N GLY A 274 -0.34 7.36 16.28
CA GLY A 274 -0.50 8.23 17.46
C GLY A 274 0.04 9.67 17.32
N ASP A 275 1.01 9.88 16.43
CA ASP A 275 1.59 11.20 16.15
C ASP A 275 0.92 11.94 14.99
N THR A 276 0.00 11.29 14.28
CA THR A 276 -0.83 11.92 13.25
C THR A 276 -2.09 12.49 13.91
N ALA A 277 -2.31 13.79 13.79
CA ALA A 277 -3.51 14.42 14.34
C ALA A 277 -4.77 13.91 13.61
N PRO A 278 -5.82 13.47 14.33
CA PRO A 278 -7.03 13.00 13.68
C PRO A 278 -7.81 14.18 13.08
N GLU A 279 -8.38 13.98 11.90
CA GLU A 279 -9.25 14.98 11.26
C GLU A 279 -10.57 14.35 10.77
N LYS A 280 -11.66 15.10 10.81
CA LYS A 280 -13.02 14.58 10.53
C LYS A 280 -13.27 14.35 9.04
N THR A 281 -12.65 15.16 8.21
CA THR A 281 -12.81 15.23 6.76
C THR A 281 -11.45 15.52 6.15
N PRO A 282 -11.19 15.16 4.88
CA PRO A 282 -9.99 15.62 4.18
C PRO A 282 -9.91 17.15 4.07
N ASN A 283 -8.71 17.70 3.96
CA ASN A 283 -8.50 19.06 3.49
C ASN A 283 -8.47 19.13 1.95
N SER A 284 -8.74 20.31 1.39
CA SER A 284 -8.59 20.57 -0.04
C SER A 284 -7.97 21.93 -0.27
N GLY A 285 -7.06 22.03 -1.24
CA GLY A 285 -6.30 23.26 -1.46
C GLY A 285 -5.17 23.41 -0.46
N CYS A 286 -4.69 24.65 -0.28
CA CYS A 286 -3.58 24.96 0.62
C CYS A 286 -3.90 26.29 1.33
N SER A 287 -4.35 26.22 2.58
CA SER A 287 -4.70 27.42 3.38
C SER A 287 -4.34 27.25 4.86
N PRO A 288 -3.05 27.14 5.20
CA PRO A 288 -2.63 26.90 6.59
C PRO A 288 -2.98 28.01 7.57
N GLN A 289 -3.14 29.24 7.08
CA GLN A 289 -3.61 30.38 7.84
C GLN A 289 -5.00 30.18 8.48
N ASP A 290 -5.81 29.26 7.93
CA ASP A 290 -7.14 28.96 8.45
C ASP A 290 -7.08 28.19 9.77
N ARG A 291 -5.90 27.66 10.13
CA ARG A 291 -5.66 26.88 11.35
C ARG A 291 -6.74 25.82 11.54
N ARG A 292 -6.96 25.06 10.47
CA ARG A 292 -8.03 24.08 10.37
C ARG A 292 -7.93 23.05 11.50
N ASP A 293 -9.00 22.89 12.24
CA ASP A 293 -9.18 21.90 13.31
C ASP A 293 -10.63 21.40 13.21
N THR A 294 -10.78 20.19 12.69
CA THR A 294 -12.09 19.53 12.55
C THR A 294 -12.39 18.57 13.69
N CYS A 295 -11.43 18.34 14.58
CA CYS A 295 -11.50 17.45 15.73
C CYS A 295 -11.11 18.16 17.03
N PRO A 296 -11.88 19.19 17.44
CA PRO A 296 -11.50 20.06 18.53
C PRO A 296 -11.45 19.33 19.87
N GLY A 297 -10.48 19.69 20.69
CA GLY A 297 -10.34 19.24 22.08
C GLY A 297 -9.12 18.38 22.38
N ASP A 298 -8.34 17.99 21.36
CA ASP A 298 -7.04 17.32 21.52
C ASP A 298 -5.84 18.28 21.49
N GLY A 299 -6.07 19.54 21.12
CA GLY A 299 -5.07 20.60 21.04
C GLY A 299 -4.19 20.56 19.78
N LYS A 300 -4.55 19.75 18.78
CA LYS A 300 -3.83 19.61 17.51
C LYS A 300 -4.62 20.26 16.38
N LEU A 301 -3.92 20.71 15.35
CA LEU A 301 -4.54 21.12 14.10
C LEU A 301 -4.60 19.92 13.14
N ASP A 302 -5.51 19.98 12.18
CA ASP A 302 -5.60 18.95 11.15
C ASP A 302 -4.27 18.88 10.36
N PRO A 303 -3.79 17.67 10.00
CA PRO A 303 -2.47 17.44 9.43
C PRO A 303 -2.41 17.77 7.93
N ILE A 304 -2.78 18.99 7.56
CA ILE A 304 -2.95 19.43 6.17
C ILE A 304 -1.68 19.40 5.31
N PHE A 305 -0.51 19.24 5.92
CA PHE A 305 0.80 19.13 5.26
C PHE A 305 1.25 17.69 5.02
N ASN A 306 0.53 16.73 5.60
CA ASN A 306 0.86 15.33 5.55
C ASN A 306 0.53 14.75 4.18
N PHE A 307 1.45 14.00 3.58
CA PHE A 307 1.25 13.39 2.26
C PHE A 307 -0.02 12.53 2.17
N MET A 308 -0.55 12.02 3.29
CA MET A 308 -1.76 11.19 3.34
C MET A 308 -3.08 11.98 3.42
N ASP A 309 -3.04 13.33 3.43
CA ASP A 309 -4.21 14.21 3.27
C ASP A 309 -4.54 14.46 1.77
N TYR A 310 -5.64 15.15 1.47
CA TYR A 310 -6.10 15.58 0.15
C TYR A 310 -5.79 17.04 -0.20
N SER A 311 -5.00 17.74 0.62
CA SER A 311 -4.44 19.07 0.33
C SER A 311 -3.77 19.15 -1.05
N ALA A 312 -3.70 20.33 -1.65
CA ALA A 312 -2.94 20.51 -2.89
C ALA A 312 -1.45 20.17 -2.70
N ASP A 313 -0.78 19.73 -3.76
CA ASP A 313 0.63 19.33 -3.76
C ASP A 313 1.53 20.40 -3.10
N SER A 314 1.29 21.68 -3.40
CA SER A 314 2.03 22.82 -2.80
C SER A 314 1.98 22.93 -1.25
N CYS A 315 1.11 22.17 -0.59
CA CYS A 315 1.04 22.09 0.86
C CYS A 315 1.66 20.81 1.42
N LEU A 316 1.84 19.78 0.60
CA LEU A 316 2.27 18.47 1.06
C LEU A 316 3.79 18.40 1.11
N TYR A 317 4.35 18.05 2.26
CA TYR A 317 5.80 17.88 2.36
C TYR A 317 6.25 16.88 3.41
N GLU A 318 5.39 16.32 4.26
CA GLU A 318 5.83 15.51 5.42
C GLU A 318 5.13 14.16 5.59
N PHE A 319 5.90 13.22 6.14
CA PHE A 319 5.43 12.06 6.88
C PHE A 319 5.79 12.21 8.36
N THR A 320 5.04 11.55 9.24
CA THR A 320 5.35 11.50 10.68
C THR A 320 6.29 10.33 11.02
N GLU A 321 6.89 10.33 12.22
CA GLU A 321 7.73 9.22 12.68
C GLU A 321 6.95 7.90 12.78
N GLY A 322 5.70 7.98 13.26
CA GLY A 322 4.78 6.84 13.30
C GLY A 322 4.41 6.32 11.92
N GLN A 323 4.24 7.19 10.92
CA GLN A 323 4.04 6.78 9.54
C GLN A 323 5.27 6.07 8.97
N ILE A 324 6.48 6.56 9.27
CA ILE A 324 7.73 5.88 8.88
C ILE A 324 7.79 4.47 9.47
N SER A 325 7.49 4.31 10.76
CA SER A 325 7.42 2.99 11.41
C SER A 325 6.46 2.06 10.68
N VAL A 326 5.23 2.52 10.39
CA VAL A 326 4.22 1.72 9.68
C VAL A 326 4.69 1.31 8.29
N MET A 327 5.35 2.21 7.54
CA MET A 327 5.87 1.90 6.20
C MET A 327 6.95 0.83 6.25
N VAL A 328 7.87 0.92 7.21
CA VAL A 328 8.93 -0.08 7.42
C VAL A 328 8.32 -1.42 7.86
N ASP A 329 7.43 -1.41 8.84
CA ASP A 329 6.71 -2.60 9.33
C ASP A 329 6.01 -3.32 8.19
N SER A 330 5.21 -2.58 7.42
CA SER A 330 4.42 -3.13 6.32
C SER A 330 5.29 -3.63 5.18
N TYR A 331 6.39 -2.93 4.86
CA TYR A 331 7.34 -3.41 3.87
C TYR A 331 7.99 -4.72 4.32
N LEU A 332 8.49 -4.77 5.55
CA LEU A 332 9.10 -5.97 6.10
C LEU A 332 8.13 -7.15 6.10
N ALA A 333 6.88 -6.95 6.53
CA ALA A 333 5.92 -8.03 6.68
C ALA A 333 5.36 -8.56 5.34
N TYR A 334 5.22 -7.70 4.33
CA TYR A 334 4.44 -8.05 3.13
C TYR A 334 5.19 -7.86 1.80
N ARG A 335 6.40 -7.28 1.81
CA ARG A 335 7.11 -6.88 0.59
C ARG A 335 8.59 -7.23 0.57
N SER A 336 9.23 -7.36 1.72
CA SER A 336 10.65 -7.67 1.83
C SER A 336 10.92 -9.15 1.57
N PRO A 337 12.01 -9.54 0.89
CA PRO A 337 12.46 -10.93 0.85
C PRO A 337 12.68 -11.58 2.22
N VAL A 338 12.92 -10.78 3.27
CA VAL A 338 13.03 -11.24 4.68
C VAL A 338 11.70 -11.82 5.16
N SER A 339 10.57 -11.25 4.72
CA SER A 339 9.26 -11.89 4.75
C SER A 339 8.97 -12.39 3.35
N ARG A 340 9.45 -13.58 3.03
CA ARG A 340 8.72 -14.33 1.99
C ARG A 340 7.33 -14.51 2.56
N SER A 341 6.40 -13.66 2.14
CA SER A 341 5.04 -13.45 2.63
C SER A 341 4.42 -14.73 3.18
N ALA A 342 3.58 -14.64 4.23
CA ALA A 342 2.84 -15.78 4.78
C ALA A 342 2.33 -16.71 3.66
N ARG A 343 3.03 -17.82 3.45
CA ARG A 343 2.68 -18.79 2.41
C ARG A 343 1.64 -19.71 3.00
N ASN A 344 0.60 -20.01 2.23
CA ASN A 344 -0.29 -21.08 2.65
C ASN A 344 0.47 -22.41 2.56
N LEU A 345 0.48 -23.18 3.64
CA LEU A 345 0.89 -24.59 3.52
C LEU A 345 -0.10 -25.31 2.61
N ARG A 346 0.41 -26.22 1.77
CA ARG A 346 -0.44 -26.97 0.85
C ARG A 346 -1.12 -28.09 1.61
N ALA A 347 -2.46 -28.11 1.56
CA ALA A 347 -3.23 -29.23 2.08
C ALA A 347 -2.82 -30.54 1.36
N ILE A 348 -2.55 -31.56 2.15
CA ILE A 348 -2.29 -32.94 1.75
C ILE A 348 -3.25 -33.88 2.47
N GLN A 349 -3.23 -35.16 2.11
CA GLN A 349 -4.17 -36.14 2.63
C GLN A 349 -4.16 -36.26 4.16
N THR A 350 -3.03 -36.01 4.81
CA THR A 350 -2.83 -36.16 6.26
C THR A 350 -2.56 -34.84 6.99
N GLY A 351 -2.76 -33.68 6.35
CA GLY A 351 -2.46 -32.38 6.96
C GLY A 351 -1.99 -31.35 5.94
N PHE A 352 -0.85 -30.72 6.19
CA PHE A 352 -0.28 -29.67 5.36
C PHE A 352 1.22 -29.84 5.19
N GLN A 353 1.73 -29.45 4.03
CA GLN A 353 3.18 -29.43 3.80
C GLN A 353 3.60 -28.24 2.94
N GLU A 354 4.84 -27.80 3.13
CA GLU A 354 5.57 -27.10 2.08
C GLU A 354 7.09 -27.30 2.21
N SER A 355 7.79 -27.16 1.09
CA SER A 355 9.26 -27.17 1.04
C SER A 355 9.82 -25.80 0.70
N GLY A 356 11.02 -25.50 1.17
CA GLY A 356 11.67 -24.21 0.90
C GLY A 356 13.17 -24.23 1.14
N SER A 357 13.77 -23.08 0.89
CA SER A 357 15.12 -22.72 1.30
C SER A 357 15.06 -21.41 2.07
N LEU A 358 15.99 -21.21 2.99
CA LEU A 358 16.10 -19.98 3.78
C LEU A 358 17.56 -19.57 3.85
N ASP A 359 17.81 -18.28 3.71
CA ASP A 359 19.13 -17.70 3.93
C ASP A 359 19.35 -17.54 5.45
N ALA A 360 20.58 -17.37 5.88
CA ALA A 360 20.90 -17.10 7.28
C ALA A 360 20.10 -15.90 7.81
N ASP A 361 19.63 -16.01 9.05
CA ASP A 361 18.84 -15.02 9.80
C ASP A 361 17.50 -14.63 9.15
N SER A 362 16.99 -15.45 8.24
CA SER A 362 15.70 -15.22 7.58
C SER A 362 14.57 -16.07 8.18
N THR A 363 13.33 -15.58 8.07
CA THR A 363 12.14 -16.29 8.57
C THR A 363 11.13 -16.48 7.45
N GLN A 364 10.69 -17.71 7.23
CA GLN A 364 9.50 -18.01 6.43
C GLN A 364 8.29 -18.11 7.35
N VAL A 365 7.27 -17.30 7.09
CA VAL A 365 5.97 -17.43 7.74
C VAL A 365 5.06 -18.30 6.88
N PHE A 366 4.34 -19.21 7.49
CA PHE A 366 3.28 -19.96 6.87
C PHE A 366 1.96 -19.76 7.61
N GLU A 367 0.87 -19.73 6.84
CA GLU A 367 -0.49 -19.71 7.35
C GLU A 367 -1.18 -21.05 7.08
N ILE A 368 -1.88 -21.54 8.09
CA ILE A 368 -2.87 -22.62 7.95
C ILE A 368 -4.23 -22.01 8.30
N ASN A 369 -5.06 -21.85 7.29
CA ASN A 369 -6.42 -21.31 7.43
C ASN A 369 -7.45 -22.42 7.60
N ASP A 370 -8.61 -22.08 8.15
CA ASP A 370 -9.74 -22.99 8.38
C ASP A 370 -9.42 -24.17 9.30
N VAL A 371 -8.51 -23.98 10.27
CA VAL A 371 -8.17 -25.03 11.23
C VAL A 371 -9.31 -25.15 12.27
N PRO A 372 -9.86 -26.36 12.51
CA PRO A 372 -10.94 -26.52 13.47
C PRO A 372 -10.50 -26.08 14.88
N LYS A 373 -11.27 -25.16 15.46
CA LYS A 373 -11.07 -24.73 16.85
C LYS A 373 -11.15 -25.95 17.78
N GLY A 374 -10.15 -26.08 18.64
CA GLY A 374 -10.03 -27.16 19.60
C GLY A 374 -9.27 -28.39 19.10
N SER A 375 -8.76 -28.36 17.86
CA SER A 375 -7.80 -29.35 17.36
C SER A 375 -6.38 -29.09 17.91
N VAL A 376 -5.55 -30.12 17.88
CA VAL A 376 -4.10 -30.00 18.11
C VAL A 376 -3.38 -30.12 16.79
N VAL A 377 -2.56 -29.14 16.43
CA VAL A 377 -1.72 -29.19 15.24
C VAL A 377 -0.29 -29.52 15.65
N HIS A 378 0.26 -30.57 15.06
CA HIS A 378 1.64 -31.01 15.23
C HIS A 378 2.42 -30.67 13.98
N CYS A 379 3.38 -29.75 14.06
CA CYS A 379 4.28 -29.44 12.96
C CYS A 379 5.71 -29.92 13.25
N HIS A 380 6.42 -30.40 12.23
CA HIS A 380 7.85 -30.72 12.32
C HIS A 380 8.61 -30.33 11.05
N LEU A 381 9.91 -30.13 11.21
CA LEU A 381 10.84 -29.84 10.13
C LEU A 381 11.64 -31.08 9.73
N GLU A 382 11.75 -31.29 8.42
CA GLU A 382 12.68 -32.24 7.80
C GLU A 382 13.73 -31.47 7.00
N THR A 383 15.00 -31.87 7.10
CA THR A 383 16.12 -31.33 6.31
C THR A 383 16.79 -32.45 5.54
N THR A 384 17.38 -32.14 4.38
CA THR A 384 18.22 -33.09 3.63
C THR A 384 19.57 -33.32 4.31
N ASP A 385 20.12 -34.53 4.17
CA ASP A 385 21.38 -34.97 4.80
C ASP A 385 22.54 -33.97 4.56
N GLY A 386 23.08 -33.39 5.64
CA GLY A 386 24.27 -32.53 5.62
C GLY A 386 24.08 -31.14 6.25
N ILE A 387 22.85 -30.69 6.46
CA ILE A 387 22.51 -29.49 7.25
C ILE A 387 22.25 -29.95 8.69
N GLU A 388 22.94 -29.37 9.67
CA GLU A 388 22.67 -29.73 11.05
C GLU A 388 21.27 -29.22 11.43
N LYS A 389 20.40 -30.11 11.93
CA LYS A 389 19.03 -29.76 12.37
C LYS A 389 18.98 -28.59 13.36
N LYS A 390 20.10 -28.19 13.97
CA LYS A 390 20.23 -27.05 14.89
C LYS A 390 20.03 -25.69 14.21
N ASP A 391 20.14 -25.64 12.89
CA ASP A 391 20.18 -24.37 12.14
C ASP A 391 18.78 -23.82 11.83
N LEU A 392 17.71 -24.59 12.09
CA LEU A 392 16.31 -24.18 11.91
C LEU A 392 15.53 -24.24 13.22
N ASP A 393 14.64 -23.28 13.41
CA ASP A 393 13.61 -23.30 14.44
C ASP A 393 12.22 -23.26 13.85
N ILE A 394 11.31 -24.03 14.45
CA ILE A 394 9.87 -23.95 14.19
C ILE A 394 9.18 -23.34 15.39
N LEU A 395 8.45 -22.26 15.15
CA LEU A 395 7.61 -21.58 16.13
C LEU A 395 6.16 -21.60 15.65
N MET A 396 5.22 -21.67 16.56
CA MET A 396 3.80 -21.66 16.22
C MET A 396 3.01 -20.78 17.17
N ASN A 397 2.01 -20.08 16.64
CA ASN A 397 0.98 -19.41 17.43
C ASN A 397 -0.39 -19.58 16.77
N SER A 398 -1.42 -19.73 17.60
CA SER A 398 -2.83 -19.77 17.17
C SER A 398 -3.59 -18.51 17.56
N HIS A 399 -2.99 -17.59 18.32
CA HIS A 399 -3.63 -16.36 18.77
C HIS A 399 -3.53 -15.20 17.77
N GLY A 400 -2.72 -15.34 16.72
CA GLY A 400 -2.52 -14.30 15.70
C GLY A 400 -1.48 -13.23 16.06
N HIS A 401 -0.79 -13.38 17.19
CA HIS A 401 0.26 -12.46 17.63
C HIS A 401 1.65 -13.00 17.27
N PHE A 402 2.39 -12.27 16.44
CA PHE A 402 3.70 -12.71 15.92
C PHE A 402 4.78 -12.86 17.01
N SER A 403 4.60 -12.27 18.19
CA SER A 403 5.56 -12.32 19.31
C SER A 403 5.12 -13.22 20.48
N ASP A 404 3.91 -13.80 20.45
CA ASP A 404 3.36 -14.66 21.52
C ASP A 404 3.29 -16.12 21.07
N PHE A 405 4.45 -16.79 21.09
CA PHE A 405 4.56 -18.18 20.65
C PHE A 405 4.10 -19.17 21.71
N GLU A 406 3.18 -20.03 21.32
CA GLU A 406 2.70 -21.12 22.16
C GLU A 406 3.73 -22.26 22.25
N CYS A 407 4.61 -22.36 21.26
CA CYS A 407 5.66 -23.35 21.26
C CYS A 407 6.85 -22.97 20.35
N SER A 408 8.04 -23.43 20.75
CA SER A 408 9.31 -23.34 20.04
C SER A 408 10.00 -24.71 20.09
N SER A 409 10.73 -25.07 19.04
CA SER A 409 11.57 -26.27 18.96
C SER A 409 12.82 -26.25 19.86
N ASP A 410 13.04 -25.20 20.66
CA ASP A 410 14.17 -25.05 21.59
C ASP A 410 14.20 -26.03 22.78
N ARG A 411 13.44 -27.14 22.70
CA ARG A 411 13.48 -28.17 23.73
C ARG A 411 14.74 -29.02 23.58
N SER A 412 15.30 -29.37 24.74
CA SER A 412 16.53 -30.16 24.94
C SER A 412 16.53 -31.60 24.37
N ASP A 413 15.56 -31.97 23.52
CA ASP A 413 15.43 -33.31 22.92
C ASP A 413 15.89 -33.39 21.45
N GLY A 414 16.22 -32.26 20.83
CA GLY A 414 16.73 -32.21 19.46
C GLY A 414 15.69 -32.50 18.36
N ARG A 415 14.40 -32.64 18.69
CA ARG A 415 13.32 -32.74 17.70
C ARG A 415 12.81 -31.35 17.34
N LYS A 416 12.98 -30.95 16.08
CA LYS A 416 12.43 -29.70 15.53
C LYS A 416 10.94 -29.85 15.22
N SER A 417 10.15 -30.08 16.27
CA SER A 417 8.70 -30.25 16.22
C SER A 417 8.02 -29.34 17.22
N CYS A 418 6.85 -28.84 16.86
CA CYS A 418 6.03 -27.97 17.67
C CYS A 418 4.57 -28.43 17.65
N SER A 419 3.85 -28.25 18.76
CA SER A 419 2.47 -28.71 18.89
C SER A 419 1.63 -27.68 19.61
N VAL A 420 0.52 -27.27 19.00
CA VAL A 420 -0.30 -26.15 19.46
C VAL A 420 -1.76 -26.56 19.49
N TYR A 421 -2.45 -26.18 20.56
CA TYR A 421 -3.90 -26.31 20.67
C TYR A 421 -4.55 -25.08 20.04
N VAL A 422 -5.35 -25.29 19.01
CA VAL A 422 -5.82 -24.21 18.15
C VAL A 422 -7.01 -23.49 18.77
N THR A 423 -6.84 -22.21 19.07
CA THR A 423 -7.85 -21.36 19.69
C THR A 423 -8.61 -20.46 18.70
N THR A 424 -8.01 -20.17 17.54
CA THR A 424 -8.62 -19.41 16.44
C THR A 424 -8.79 -20.27 15.18
N ASP A 425 -9.25 -19.69 14.08
CA ASP A 425 -9.41 -20.35 12.77
C ASP A 425 -8.13 -20.30 11.90
N THR A 426 -7.11 -19.55 12.34
CA THR A 426 -5.84 -19.42 11.64
C THR A 426 -4.68 -19.78 12.55
N LEU A 427 -3.79 -20.63 12.06
CA LEU A 427 -2.54 -20.98 12.73
C LEU A 427 -1.37 -20.42 11.93
N TYR A 428 -0.46 -19.74 12.61
CA TYR A 428 0.79 -19.28 12.04
C TYR A 428 1.92 -20.22 12.41
N VAL A 429 2.70 -20.62 11.41
CA VAL A 429 3.88 -21.48 11.54
C VAL A 429 5.08 -20.71 11.02
N PHE A 430 6.07 -20.49 11.87
CA PHE A 430 7.29 -19.75 11.55
C PHE A 430 8.42 -20.74 11.43
N VAL A 431 9.18 -20.64 10.35
CA VAL A 431 10.43 -21.36 10.16
C VAL A 431 11.54 -20.34 10.10
N HIS A 432 12.34 -20.27 11.16
CA HIS A 432 13.45 -19.35 11.28
C HIS A 432 14.77 -20.09 11.04
N ALA A 433 15.65 -19.52 10.23
CA ALA A 433 16.96 -20.09 9.95
C ALA A 433 18.05 -19.23 10.59
N THR A 434 18.93 -19.86 11.38
CA THR A 434 20.13 -19.21 11.94
C THR A 434 21.34 -19.30 11.01
N TRP A 435 21.27 -20.16 9.99
CA TRP A 435 22.28 -20.35 8.94
C TRP A 435 21.61 -20.61 7.60
N ASP A 436 22.37 -20.55 6.50
CA ASP A 436 21.88 -20.87 5.17
C ASP A 436 21.38 -22.32 5.10
N VAL A 437 20.11 -22.49 4.73
CA VAL A 437 19.43 -23.78 4.57
C VAL A 437 18.99 -23.93 3.12
N SER A 438 19.67 -24.83 2.39
CA SER A 438 19.40 -25.07 0.98
C SER A 438 18.06 -25.77 0.72
N GLU A 439 17.61 -26.63 1.63
CA GLU A 439 16.34 -27.35 1.53
C GLU A 439 15.82 -27.75 2.92
N TYR A 440 14.57 -27.38 3.19
CA TYR A 440 13.79 -27.88 4.32
C TYR A 440 12.36 -28.21 3.87
N LYS A 441 11.69 -29.00 4.69
CA LYS A 441 10.26 -29.28 4.55
C LYS A 441 9.57 -29.09 5.89
N VAL A 442 8.48 -28.36 5.90
CA VAL A 442 7.56 -28.26 7.03
C VAL A 442 6.37 -29.16 6.78
N LEU A 443 6.03 -29.97 7.77
CA LEU A 443 4.91 -30.90 7.78
C LEU A 443 4.06 -30.58 9.00
N CYS A 444 2.75 -30.43 8.83
CA CYS A 444 1.81 -30.13 9.89
C CYS A 444 0.60 -31.06 9.82
N GLU A 445 0.26 -31.74 10.90
CA GLU A 445 -0.87 -32.67 10.99
C GLU A 445 -1.89 -32.17 12.03
N ILE A 446 -3.19 -32.23 11.69
CA ILE A 446 -4.29 -31.87 12.60
C ILE A 446 -4.77 -33.15 13.30
N ASP A 447 -4.81 -33.13 14.64
CA ASP A 447 -5.27 -34.21 15.50
C ASP A 447 -4.61 -35.55 15.16
N GLY A 448 -3.34 -35.70 15.57
CA GLY A 448 -2.56 -36.89 15.23
C GLY A 448 -3.08 -38.16 15.92
N ASP A 449 -3.38 -39.19 15.12
CA ASP A 449 -2.99 -40.55 15.52
C ASP A 449 -1.46 -40.54 15.68
N LEU A 450 -1.01 -40.46 16.93
CA LEU A 450 0.39 -40.62 17.33
C LEU A 450 1.02 -41.84 16.66
N LEU A 451 1.86 -41.65 15.64
CA LEU A 451 2.93 -42.59 15.36
C LEU A 451 4.17 -42.17 16.15
N LEU A 452 4.13 -42.51 17.43
CA LEU A 452 5.32 -42.83 18.20
C LEU A 452 5.94 -44.09 17.59
N GLU A 453 7.05 -43.94 16.87
CA GLU A 453 8.10 -44.96 16.82
C GLU A 453 9.46 -44.35 17.11
#